data_AF-A0A9Q0WPZ3-F1
#
_entry.id   AF-A0A9Q0WPZ3-F1
#
_cell.length_a   1.000
_cell.length_b   1.000
_cell.length_c   1.000
_cell.angle_alpha   90.00
_cell.angle_beta   90.00
_cell.angle_gamma   90.00
#
_symmetry.space_group_name_H-M   'P 1'
#
loop_
_entity.id
_entity.type
_entity.pdbx_description
1 polymer ?
#
loop_
_entity_poly.entity_id
_entity_poly.type
_entity_poly.pdbx_seq_one_letter_code
_entity_poly.pdbx_strand_id
1 'polypeptide(L)'
;MLPAIWFIFNRRGCDAAVQYLEGCRLLDECEASEVELALKRFSVQNPDAVREIAVKGLLRGVAAHHAGCLPLWKSFIEELFQRGLIKVVFATETLAAGINMPARTAVISSLSRRSSSGRIPLSPNELLQMAGRAGRRGIDERGHVVMVQTSNEGAEECCKLLFAGLEPLVSQFTASYGMVLNLLAGAKITRRSNESDEMKVLKAGRTLKEARKLVEKSFGTYIGSNVMLASKEELARIQKEIEMLTSETSDDAIDRKSRKILSDGAYKEIAILQEQLREEKRLRTELRRKMEIKEIKCPENFIERVRK
;
A
#
# COMPACT_ATOMS: atom_id res chain seq x y z
N MET A 1 0.19 28.49 9.90
CA MET A 1 0.53 27.09 9.54
C MET A 1 1.73 26.97 8.58
N LEU A 2 2.62 27.97 8.49
CA LEU A 2 3.82 27.91 7.65
C LEU A 2 5.05 27.55 8.51
N PRO A 3 6.11 26.96 7.91
CA PRO A 3 6.21 26.52 6.52
C PRO A 3 5.37 25.25 6.25
N ALA A 4 4.94 25.07 5.01
CA ALA A 4 4.10 23.95 4.59
C ALA A 4 4.70 23.19 3.39
N ILE A 5 4.57 21.86 3.42
CA ILE A 5 4.83 21.00 2.26
C ILE A 5 3.50 20.53 1.71
N TRP A 6 3.26 20.75 0.42
CA TRP A 6 2.05 20.35 -0.27
C TRP A 6 2.36 19.23 -1.25
N PHE A 7 1.90 18.02 -0.93
CA PHE A 7 2.09 16.83 -1.74
C PHE A 7 1.11 16.78 -2.90
N ILE A 8 1.65 16.81 -4.13
CA ILE A 8 0.94 16.67 -5.40
C ILE A 8 1.62 15.56 -6.20
N PHE A 9 0.88 14.52 -6.58
CA PHE A 9 1.43 13.30 -7.20
C PHE A 9 1.81 13.44 -8.69
N ASN A 10 1.70 14.64 -9.26
CA ASN A 10 2.05 14.92 -10.65
C ASN A 10 3.04 16.09 -10.73
N ARG A 11 4.16 15.88 -11.43
CA ARG A 11 5.23 16.89 -11.62
C ARG A 11 4.69 18.19 -12.21
N ARG A 12 3.90 18.08 -13.30
CA ARG A 12 3.25 19.24 -13.94
C ARG A 12 2.29 19.95 -12.99
N GLY A 13 1.67 19.21 -12.07
CA GLY A 13 0.79 19.76 -11.05
C GLY A 13 1.55 20.60 -10.03
N CYS A 14 2.76 20.18 -9.62
CA CYS A 14 3.62 20.99 -8.75
C CYS A 14 4.01 22.31 -9.42
N ASP A 15 4.49 22.27 -10.68
CA ASP A 15 4.87 23.48 -11.41
C ASP A 15 3.68 24.43 -11.61
N ALA A 16 2.51 23.88 -11.98
CA ALA A 16 1.29 24.67 -12.13
C ALA A 16 0.82 25.30 -10.80
N ALA A 17 1.01 24.61 -9.68
CA ALA A 17 0.65 25.14 -8.36
C ALA A 17 1.57 26.30 -7.93
N VAL A 18 2.86 26.25 -8.29
CA VAL A 18 3.77 27.39 -8.12
C VAL A 18 3.28 28.58 -8.94
N GLN A 19 2.95 28.37 -10.21
CA GLN A 19 2.44 29.42 -11.10
C GLN A 19 1.16 30.06 -10.56
N TYR A 20 0.24 29.26 -10.03
CA TYR A 20 -1.01 29.76 -9.42
C TYR A 20 -0.76 30.68 -8.22
N LEU A 21 0.32 30.47 -7.48
CA LEU A 21 0.68 31.29 -6.32
C LEU A 21 1.70 32.41 -6.62
N GLU A 22 2.06 32.66 -7.88
CA GLU A 22 3.02 33.74 -8.24
C GLU A 22 2.54 35.14 -7.81
N GLY A 23 1.23 35.34 -7.69
CA GLY A 23 0.64 36.60 -7.21
C GLY A 23 0.67 36.78 -5.68
N CYS A 24 0.94 35.72 -4.93
CA CYS A 24 0.92 35.76 -3.46
C CYS A 24 2.30 36.07 -2.91
N ARG A 25 2.45 37.17 -2.19
CA ARG A 25 3.72 37.52 -1.52
C ARG A 25 3.76 36.89 -0.13
N LEU A 26 4.52 35.79 0.02
CA LEU A 26 4.70 35.12 1.31
C LEU A 26 5.96 35.55 2.07
N LEU A 27 6.84 36.30 1.40
CA LEU A 27 8.09 36.82 1.97
C LEU A 27 7.99 38.31 2.26
N ASP A 28 8.62 38.74 3.35
CA ASP A 28 8.84 40.15 3.60
C ASP A 28 9.91 40.75 2.66
N GLU A 29 10.21 42.04 2.78
CA GLU A 29 11.20 42.72 1.93
C GLU A 29 12.63 42.27 2.18
N CYS A 30 12.97 41.94 3.42
CA CYS A 30 14.30 41.47 3.80
C CYS A 30 14.53 40.05 3.29
N GLU A 31 13.59 39.15 3.56
CA GLU A 31 13.58 37.76 3.10
C GLU A 31 13.61 37.68 1.57
N ALA A 32 12.83 38.50 0.87
CA ALA A 32 12.85 38.54 -0.59
C ALA A 32 14.21 39.00 -1.12
N SER A 33 14.84 39.99 -0.50
CA SER A 33 16.18 40.47 -0.85
C SER A 33 17.24 39.39 -0.60
N GLU A 34 17.13 38.63 0.49
CA GLU A 34 18.01 37.48 0.77
C GLU A 34 17.89 36.39 -0.29
N VAL A 35 16.67 36.04 -0.69
CA VAL A 35 16.40 35.06 -1.75
C VAL A 35 16.98 35.54 -3.07
N GLU A 36 16.78 36.81 -3.42
CA GLU A 36 17.31 37.37 -4.67
C GLU A 36 18.85 37.32 -4.69
N LEU A 37 19.48 37.65 -3.57
CA LEU A 37 20.94 37.62 -3.45
C LEU A 37 21.48 36.17 -3.51
N ALA A 38 20.82 35.23 -2.83
CA ALA A 38 21.15 33.82 -2.91
C ALA A 38 20.99 33.27 -4.34
N LEU A 39 19.91 33.66 -5.03
CA LEU A 39 19.64 33.28 -6.41
C LEU A 39 20.70 33.85 -7.36
N LYS A 40 21.10 35.11 -7.20
CA LYS A 40 22.18 35.72 -8.00
C LYS A 40 23.48 34.94 -7.85
N ARG A 41 23.87 34.60 -6.61
CA ARG A 41 25.06 33.78 -6.34
C ARG A 41 24.96 32.39 -6.98
N PHE A 42 23.82 31.73 -6.84
CA PHE A 42 23.57 30.42 -7.43
C PHE A 42 23.63 30.46 -8.96
N SER A 43 23.04 31.48 -9.57
CA SER A 43 23.00 31.67 -11.03
C SER A 43 24.38 31.92 -11.64
N VAL A 44 25.26 32.62 -10.92
CA VAL A 44 26.66 32.83 -11.37
C VAL A 44 27.43 31.51 -11.39
N GLN A 45 27.21 30.65 -10.40
CA GLN A 45 27.88 29.36 -10.30
C GLN A 45 27.28 28.30 -11.25
N ASN A 46 25.96 28.37 -11.49
CA ASN A 46 25.21 27.34 -12.21
C ASN A 46 24.19 27.97 -13.18
N PRO A 47 24.64 28.62 -14.27
CA PRO A 47 23.75 29.33 -15.20
C PRO A 47 22.70 28.40 -15.84
N ASP A 48 23.08 27.19 -16.21
CA ASP A 48 22.19 26.21 -16.86
C ASP A 48 21.17 25.58 -15.90
N ALA A 49 21.32 25.79 -14.59
CA ALA A 49 20.47 25.19 -13.58
C ALA A 49 19.21 26.01 -13.26
N VAL A 50 19.20 27.29 -13.63
CA VAL A 50 18.12 28.24 -13.30
C VAL A 50 17.07 28.25 -14.40
N ARG A 51 15.80 28.07 -14.02
CA ARG A 51 14.66 28.20 -14.95
C ARG A 51 13.85 29.43 -14.57
N GLU A 52 13.57 30.30 -15.54
CA GLU A 52 12.84 31.57 -15.32
C GLU A 52 11.48 31.37 -14.62
N ILE A 53 10.74 30.32 -15.00
CA ILE A 53 9.43 30.00 -14.40
C ILE A 53 9.58 29.71 -12.89
N ALA A 54 10.66 29.02 -12.49
CA ALA A 54 10.89 28.68 -11.10
C ALA A 54 11.36 29.89 -10.26
N VAL A 55 12.01 30.88 -10.89
CA VAL A 55 12.50 32.09 -10.23
C VAL A 55 11.36 32.95 -9.69
N LYS A 56 10.28 33.13 -10.48
CA LYS A 56 9.13 33.95 -10.08
C LYS A 56 8.50 33.45 -8.78
N GLY A 57 8.21 32.15 -8.70
CA GLY A 57 7.69 31.54 -7.49
C GLY A 57 8.66 31.63 -6.31
N LEU A 58 9.95 31.41 -6.57
CA LEU A 58 10.98 31.41 -5.54
C LEU A 58 11.07 32.77 -4.82
N LEU A 59 11.07 33.88 -5.57
CA LEU A 59 11.06 35.25 -5.03
C LEU A 59 9.80 35.57 -4.20
N ARG A 60 8.76 34.75 -4.32
CA ARG A 60 7.53 34.84 -3.53
C ARG A 60 7.49 33.88 -2.35
N GLY A 61 8.54 33.07 -2.16
CA GLY A 61 8.64 32.08 -1.09
C GLY A 61 7.95 30.75 -1.41
N VAL A 62 7.78 30.44 -2.69
CA VAL A 62 7.09 29.23 -3.17
C VAL A 62 8.00 28.46 -4.14
N ALA A 63 8.11 27.15 -4.00
CA ALA A 63 8.93 26.35 -4.92
C ALA A 63 8.33 24.97 -5.21
N ALA A 64 8.70 24.38 -6.35
CA ALA A 64 8.39 23.00 -6.70
C ALA A 64 9.58 22.08 -6.41
N HIS A 65 9.32 20.89 -5.85
CA HIS A 65 10.33 19.86 -5.58
C HIS A 65 9.88 18.50 -6.10
N HIS A 66 10.44 18.07 -7.22
CA HIS A 66 10.13 16.77 -7.81
C HIS A 66 11.29 16.21 -8.63
N ALA A 67 11.19 14.96 -9.06
CA ALA A 67 12.22 14.28 -9.85
C ALA A 67 12.56 14.94 -11.21
N GLY A 68 11.69 15.80 -11.76
CA GLY A 68 11.99 16.60 -12.96
C GLY A 68 12.85 17.86 -12.71
N CYS A 69 13.14 18.20 -11.46
CA CYS A 69 14.02 19.31 -11.10
C CYS A 69 15.48 18.85 -11.17
N LEU A 70 16.37 19.73 -11.61
CA LEU A 70 17.81 19.44 -11.63
C LEU A 70 18.30 19.21 -10.19
N PRO A 71 19.23 18.25 -9.96
CA PRO A 71 19.76 17.96 -8.62
C PRO A 71 20.26 19.22 -7.88
N LEU A 72 21.05 20.06 -8.56
CA LEU A 72 21.56 21.33 -8.02
C LEU A 72 20.44 22.28 -7.58
N TRP A 73 19.38 22.39 -8.38
CA TRP A 73 18.23 23.22 -8.06
C TRP A 73 17.45 22.70 -6.84
N LYS A 74 17.32 21.38 -6.70
CA LYS A 74 16.67 20.77 -5.52
C LYS A 74 17.47 21.06 -4.25
N SER A 75 18.79 20.90 -4.28
CA SER A 75 19.65 21.22 -3.14
C SER A 75 19.56 22.70 -2.75
N PHE A 76 19.48 23.59 -3.74
CA PHE A 76 19.27 25.02 -3.50
C PHE A 76 17.91 25.33 -2.84
N ILE A 77 16.82 24.71 -3.31
CA ILE A 77 15.50 24.81 -2.66
C ILE A 77 15.54 24.26 -1.22
N GLU A 78 16.23 23.15 -1.01
CA GLU A 78 16.37 22.53 0.31
C GLU A 78 17.09 23.45 1.30
N GLU A 79 18.17 24.10 0.87
CA GLU A 79 18.88 25.10 1.67
C GLU A 79 17.98 26.29 2.03
N LEU A 80 17.32 26.88 1.04
CA LEU A 80 16.44 28.04 1.26
C LEU A 80 15.24 27.70 2.16
N PHE A 81 14.70 26.49 2.06
CA PHE A 81 13.62 26.03 2.94
C PHE A 81 14.10 25.88 4.39
N GLN A 82 15.28 25.30 4.61
CA GLN A 82 15.87 25.17 5.95
C GLN A 82 16.16 26.53 6.58
N ARG A 83 16.54 27.53 5.77
CA ARG A 83 16.70 28.93 6.18
C ARG A 83 15.37 29.66 6.43
N GLY A 84 14.24 29.04 6.16
CA GLY A 84 12.91 29.65 6.33
C GLY A 84 12.52 30.65 5.24
N LEU A 85 13.30 30.72 4.15
CA LEU A 85 13.07 31.63 3.01
C LEU A 85 12.11 31.06 1.96
N ILE A 86 11.70 29.79 2.11
CA ILE A 86 10.60 29.19 1.35
C ILE A 86 9.52 28.80 2.34
N LYS A 87 8.33 29.37 2.16
CA LYS A 87 7.19 29.16 3.05
C LYS A 87 6.34 27.98 2.59
N VAL A 88 6.25 27.74 1.27
CA VAL A 88 5.46 26.64 0.70
C VAL A 88 6.28 25.88 -0.35
N VAL A 89 6.33 24.56 -0.23
CA VAL A 89 6.93 23.68 -1.23
C VAL A 89 5.88 22.74 -1.79
N PHE A 90 5.69 22.76 -3.10
CA PHE A 90 4.88 21.77 -3.81
C PHE A 90 5.76 20.58 -4.19
N ALA A 91 5.50 19.42 -3.60
CA ALA A 91 6.37 18.27 -3.73
C ALA A 91 5.66 17.02 -4.23
N THR A 92 6.40 16.17 -4.94
CA THR A 92 5.95 14.79 -5.18
C THR A 92 6.28 13.89 -3.98
N GLU A 93 5.65 12.72 -3.93
CA GLU A 93 5.80 11.70 -2.88
C GLU A 93 7.28 11.40 -2.52
N THR A 94 8.18 11.42 -3.51
CA THR A 94 9.62 11.17 -3.33
C THR A 94 10.29 12.06 -2.28
N LEU A 95 9.75 13.25 -1.98
CA LEU A 95 10.28 14.13 -0.93
C LEU A 95 10.10 13.51 0.47
N ALA A 96 9.03 12.75 0.69
CA ALA A 96 8.69 12.17 2.00
C ALA A 96 9.74 11.15 2.47
N ALA A 97 10.39 10.45 1.54
CA ALA A 97 11.23 9.30 1.83
C ALA A 97 12.74 9.57 1.97
N GLY A 98 13.25 10.80 1.74
CA GLY A 98 14.69 10.94 1.45
C GLY A 98 15.45 12.17 1.91
N ILE A 99 14.84 13.17 2.57
CA ILE A 99 15.51 14.46 2.81
C ILE A 99 15.19 15.00 4.21
N ASN A 100 16.12 15.70 4.87
CA ASN A 100 15.86 16.43 6.12
C ASN A 100 15.26 17.82 5.84
N MET A 101 13.95 17.87 5.64
CA MET A 101 13.16 19.08 5.33
C MET A 101 11.81 19.00 6.08
N PRO A 102 11.80 19.12 7.43
CA PRO A 102 10.57 19.08 8.21
C PRO A 102 9.82 20.42 8.09
N ALA A 103 8.50 20.35 7.97
CA ALA A 103 7.62 21.51 7.86
C ALA A 103 6.70 21.60 9.09
N ARG A 104 6.10 22.76 9.33
CA ARG A 104 5.07 22.87 10.37
C ARG A 104 3.80 22.14 9.95
N THR A 105 3.52 22.14 8.64
CA THR A 105 2.31 21.57 8.06
C THR A 105 2.63 20.70 6.86
N ALA A 106 1.95 19.56 6.74
CA ALA A 106 1.91 18.73 5.54
C ALA A 106 0.49 18.78 4.95
N VAL A 107 0.37 19.11 3.67
CA VAL A 107 -0.89 19.14 2.93
C VAL A 107 -0.86 18.03 1.90
N ILE A 108 -1.89 17.19 1.84
CA ILE A 108 -1.98 16.06 0.93
C ILE A 108 -3.15 16.30 -0.02
N SER A 109 -2.85 16.45 -1.30
CA SER A 109 -3.83 16.90 -2.32
C SER A 109 -4.86 15.85 -2.74
N SER A 110 -4.58 14.56 -2.52
CA SER A 110 -5.39 13.44 -2.99
C SER A 110 -5.04 12.18 -2.18
N LEU A 111 -5.97 11.25 -2.03
CA LEU A 111 -5.73 9.93 -1.42
C LEU A 111 -5.44 8.84 -2.46
N SER A 112 -5.56 9.15 -3.75
CA SER A 112 -5.05 8.30 -4.84
C SER A 112 -4.05 9.02 -5.73
N ARG A 113 -3.21 8.20 -6.39
CA ARG A 113 -2.31 8.62 -7.47
C ARG A 113 -2.64 7.90 -8.77
N ARG A 114 -2.26 8.50 -9.89
CA ARG A 114 -2.43 7.91 -11.22
C ARG A 114 -1.21 7.06 -11.58
N SER A 115 -1.46 5.81 -11.94
CA SER A 115 -0.50 4.84 -12.46
C SER A 115 -0.84 4.49 -13.92
N SER A 116 0.00 3.68 -14.57
CA SER A 116 -0.26 3.14 -15.91
C SER A 116 -1.52 2.28 -15.96
N SER A 117 -1.86 1.60 -14.86
CA SER A 117 -3.03 0.72 -14.72
C SER A 117 -4.31 1.44 -14.25
N GLY A 118 -4.27 2.76 -14.01
CA GLY A 118 -5.42 3.53 -13.52
C GLY A 118 -5.11 4.33 -12.25
N ARG A 119 -6.13 4.64 -11.45
CA ARG A 119 -5.94 5.27 -10.13
C ARG A 119 -5.67 4.20 -9.08
N ILE A 120 -4.59 4.37 -8.32
CA ILE A 120 -4.20 3.49 -7.22
C ILE A 120 -4.32 4.31 -5.93
N PRO A 121 -5.03 3.81 -4.90
CA PRO A 121 -5.06 4.46 -3.59
C PRO A 121 -3.65 4.48 -2.99
N LEU A 122 -3.37 5.50 -2.18
CA LEU A 122 -2.15 5.53 -1.38
C LEU A 122 -2.18 4.41 -0.35
N SER A 123 -1.01 3.85 -0.06
CA SER A 123 -0.83 2.95 1.08
C SER A 123 -0.83 3.73 2.40
N PRO A 124 -1.18 3.09 3.53
CA PRO A 124 -1.04 3.69 4.86
C PRO A 124 0.39 4.17 5.14
N ASN A 125 1.40 3.43 4.67
CA ASN A 125 2.80 3.76 4.86
C ASN A 125 3.19 5.04 4.09
N GLU A 126 2.78 5.17 2.82
CA GLU A 126 3.01 6.39 2.02
C GLU A 126 2.34 7.61 2.68
N LEU A 127 1.08 7.45 3.14
CA LEU A 127 0.35 8.50 3.83
C LEU A 127 1.08 8.95 5.10
N LEU A 128 1.50 8.01 5.95
CA LEU A 128 2.19 8.31 7.20
C LEU A 128 3.59 8.92 6.97
N GLN A 129 4.30 8.53 5.91
CA GLN A 129 5.56 9.16 5.54
C GLN A 129 5.38 10.64 5.18
N MET A 130 4.33 10.97 4.42
CA MET A 130 3.99 12.36 4.09
C MET A 130 3.53 13.14 5.32
N ALA A 131 2.63 12.57 6.12
CA ALA A 131 2.13 13.17 7.34
C ALA A 131 3.25 13.41 8.37
N GLY A 132 4.22 12.49 8.48
CA GLY A 132 5.37 12.59 9.37
C GLY A 132 6.34 13.73 9.06
N ARG A 133 6.13 14.46 7.96
CA ARG A 133 6.86 15.70 7.65
C ARG A 133 6.32 16.91 8.39
N ALA A 134 5.13 16.81 8.98
CA ALA A 134 4.52 17.87 9.77
C ALA A 134 5.04 17.85 11.22
N GLY A 135 5.37 19.03 11.74
CA GLY A 135 5.92 19.25 13.06
C GLY A 135 7.45 19.23 13.07
N ARG A 136 8.06 20.37 13.42
CA ARG A 136 9.51 20.49 13.58
C ARG A 136 9.90 20.28 15.03
N ARG A 137 10.80 19.32 15.27
CA ARG A 137 11.33 19.00 16.61
C ARG A 137 11.96 20.24 17.24
N GLY A 138 11.54 20.57 18.46
CA GLY A 138 12.08 21.68 19.24
C GLY A 138 11.60 23.08 18.82
N ILE A 139 10.73 23.19 17.80
CA ILE A 139 10.22 24.48 17.31
C ILE A 139 8.69 24.52 17.34
N ASP A 140 8.03 23.47 16.85
CA ASP A 140 6.57 23.41 16.81
C ASP A 140 6.02 22.56 17.96
N GLU A 141 5.05 23.07 18.70
CA GLU A 141 4.32 22.30 19.71
C GLU A 141 3.49 21.17 19.11
N ARG A 142 2.95 21.39 17.91
CA ARG A 142 2.10 20.45 17.17
C ARG A 142 2.39 20.55 15.67
N GLY A 143 2.42 19.40 15.00
CA GLY A 143 2.39 19.31 13.54
C GLY A 143 0.96 19.30 13.01
N HIS A 144 0.73 19.94 11.86
CA HIS A 144 -0.58 19.95 11.21
C HIS A 144 -0.56 19.10 9.93
N VAL A 145 -1.56 18.24 9.77
CA VAL A 145 -1.76 17.48 8.54
C VAL A 145 -3.12 17.87 7.96
N VAL A 146 -3.13 18.33 6.72
CA VAL A 146 -4.34 18.78 6.03
C VAL A 146 -4.58 17.89 4.82
N MET A 147 -5.78 17.31 4.76
CA MET A 147 -6.20 16.46 3.65
C MET A 147 -7.19 17.24 2.80
N VAL A 148 -6.91 17.33 1.50
CA VAL A 148 -7.82 18.00 0.56
C VAL A 148 -8.85 16.99 0.08
N GLN A 149 -10.13 17.31 0.31
CA GLN A 149 -11.24 16.51 -0.23
C GLN A 149 -11.31 16.69 -1.74
N THR A 150 -11.50 15.57 -2.46
CA THR A 150 -11.74 15.56 -3.90
C THR A 150 -13.13 14.99 -4.19
N SER A 151 -13.57 15.05 -5.44
CA SER A 151 -14.89 14.51 -5.84
C SER A 151 -15.03 13.00 -5.61
N ASN A 152 -13.92 12.27 -5.54
CA ASN A 152 -13.92 10.81 -5.43
C ASN A 152 -13.52 10.30 -4.04
N GLU A 153 -12.96 11.17 -3.20
CA GLU A 153 -12.29 10.78 -1.94
C GLU A 153 -12.51 11.87 -0.88
N GLY A 154 -12.91 11.46 0.32
CA GLY A 154 -13.22 12.37 1.41
C GLY A 154 -12.67 11.93 2.77
N ALA A 155 -13.32 12.43 3.82
CA ALA A 155 -12.90 12.18 5.19
C ALA A 155 -13.00 10.70 5.58
N GLU A 156 -14.02 9.98 5.08
CA GLU A 156 -14.20 8.55 5.40
C GLU A 156 -13.07 7.68 4.85
N GLU A 157 -12.69 7.86 3.59
CA GLU A 157 -11.56 7.17 2.98
C GLU A 157 -10.25 7.50 3.71
N CYS A 158 -10.07 8.77 4.08
CA CYS A 158 -8.92 9.20 4.86
C CYS A 158 -8.84 8.48 6.21
N CYS A 159 -9.94 8.45 6.97
CA CYS A 159 -10.00 7.75 8.25
C CYS A 159 -9.72 6.25 8.08
N LYS A 160 -10.31 5.61 7.06
CA LYS A 160 -10.03 4.19 6.76
C LYS A 160 -8.54 3.97 6.52
N LEU A 161 -7.88 4.85 5.75
CA LEU A 161 -6.46 4.72 5.44
C LEU A 161 -5.56 4.98 6.65
N LEU A 162 -5.88 5.99 7.46
CA LEU A 162 -5.14 6.34 8.68
C LEU A 162 -5.18 5.23 9.74
N PHE A 163 -6.34 4.57 9.88
CA PHE A 163 -6.55 3.53 10.89
C PHE A 163 -6.36 2.10 10.36
N ALA A 164 -5.95 1.92 9.09
CA ALA A 164 -5.68 0.60 8.50
C ALA A 164 -4.49 -0.13 9.14
N GLY A 165 -3.64 0.57 9.89
CA GLY A 165 -2.39 0.03 10.44
C GLY A 165 -1.24 0.07 9.44
N LEU A 166 -0.02 -0.22 9.92
CA LEU A 166 1.17 -0.24 9.08
C LEU A 166 1.18 -1.50 8.20
N GLU A 167 1.49 -1.32 6.92
CA GLU A 167 1.71 -2.46 6.03
C GLU A 167 3.06 -3.12 6.34
N PRO A 168 3.12 -4.46 6.43
CA PRO A 168 4.36 -5.16 6.70
C PRO A 168 5.36 -4.96 5.57
N LEU A 169 6.65 -4.91 5.90
CA LEU A 169 7.71 -4.89 4.90
C LEU A 169 7.76 -6.24 4.18
N VAL A 170 7.25 -6.28 2.96
CA VAL A 170 7.33 -7.46 2.08
C VAL A 170 8.54 -7.30 1.16
N SER A 171 9.33 -8.36 1.02
CA SER A 171 10.40 -8.40 0.01
C SER A 171 9.80 -8.19 -1.39
N GLN A 172 10.54 -7.54 -2.29
CA GLN A 172 10.17 -7.40 -3.71
C GLN A 172 11.24 -8.06 -4.60
N PHE A 173 11.97 -9.03 -4.05
CA PHE A 173 13.09 -9.65 -4.73
C PHE A 173 12.64 -10.31 -6.05
N THR A 174 13.39 -10.12 -7.13
CA THR A 174 13.14 -10.86 -8.38
C THR A 174 14.48 -11.33 -8.92
N ALA A 175 14.60 -12.63 -9.20
CA ALA A 175 15.82 -13.17 -9.79
C ALA A 175 15.96 -12.63 -11.22
N SER A 176 16.99 -11.81 -11.47
CA SER A 176 17.32 -11.28 -12.79
C SER A 176 18.47 -12.06 -13.43
N TYR A 177 18.54 -12.09 -14.75
CA TYR A 177 19.63 -12.77 -15.48
C TYR A 177 21.00 -12.24 -15.07
N GLY A 178 21.16 -10.92 -14.93
CA GLY A 178 22.42 -10.31 -14.50
C GLY A 178 22.87 -10.79 -13.11
N MET A 179 21.93 -10.94 -12.18
CA MET A 179 22.24 -11.51 -10.86
C MET A 179 22.71 -12.96 -10.97
N VAL A 180 22.02 -13.80 -11.77
CA VAL A 180 22.41 -15.19 -11.97
C VAL A 180 23.80 -15.29 -12.59
N LEU A 181 24.10 -14.48 -13.61
CA LEU A 181 25.41 -14.43 -14.25
C LEU A 181 26.49 -13.98 -13.26
N ASN A 182 26.24 -12.96 -12.44
CA ASN A 182 27.16 -12.52 -11.39
C ASN A 182 27.36 -13.59 -10.31
N LEU A 183 26.34 -14.39 -9.98
CA LEU A 183 26.46 -15.49 -9.04
C LEU A 183 27.32 -16.63 -9.58
N LEU A 184 27.17 -16.95 -10.86
CA LEU A 184 27.96 -17.97 -11.58
C LEU A 184 29.41 -17.52 -11.78
N ALA A 185 29.61 -16.27 -12.18
CA ALA A 185 30.94 -15.68 -12.40
C ALA A 185 31.68 -15.34 -11.10
N GLY A 186 30.95 -15.10 -10.01
CA GLY A 186 31.51 -14.67 -8.73
C GLY A 186 32.35 -15.75 -8.05
N ALA A 187 33.54 -15.35 -7.58
CA ALA A 187 34.43 -16.21 -6.80
C ALA A 187 33.78 -16.62 -5.46
N LYS A 188 34.04 -17.86 -5.04
CA LYS A 188 33.63 -18.35 -3.72
C LYS A 188 34.37 -17.57 -2.63
N ILE A 189 33.68 -16.69 -1.90
CA ILE A 189 34.20 -16.16 -0.63
C ILE A 189 33.98 -17.24 0.42
N THR A 190 34.91 -18.19 0.52
CA THR A 190 34.99 -19.06 1.68
C THR A 190 35.78 -18.32 2.75
N ARG A 191 35.10 -17.80 3.79
CA ARG A 191 35.77 -17.44 5.05
C ARG A 191 36.31 -18.74 5.66
N ARG A 192 37.59 -19.04 5.42
CA ARG A 192 38.34 -19.98 6.26
C ARG A 192 38.95 -19.16 7.39
N SER A 193 38.39 -19.26 8.58
CA SER A 193 39.11 -18.89 9.80
C SER A 193 40.21 -19.96 9.99
N ASN A 194 41.44 -19.65 9.61
CA ASN A 194 42.65 -20.26 10.16
C ASN A 194 43.79 -19.24 10.04
N GLU A 195 44.53 -19.09 11.13
CA GLU A 195 45.52 -18.03 11.44
C GLU A 195 46.83 -18.11 10.64
N SER A 196 46.78 -18.16 9.32
CA SER A 196 48.00 -17.90 8.54
C SER A 196 47.69 -17.16 7.24
N ASP A 197 48.31 -15.99 7.15
CA ASP A 197 48.35 -15.08 6.01
C ASP A 197 48.65 -15.82 4.70
N GLU A 198 47.62 -16.06 3.91
CA GLU A 198 47.62 -15.89 2.45
C GLU A 198 46.21 -16.19 1.91
N MET A 199 45.49 -15.14 1.50
CA MET A 199 44.17 -15.27 0.89
C MET A 199 44.28 -15.82 -0.53
N LYS A 200 44.47 -17.14 -0.68
CA LYS A 200 44.35 -17.81 -1.99
C LYS A 200 42.89 -17.81 -2.44
N VAL A 201 42.52 -16.75 -3.18
CA VAL A 201 41.23 -16.65 -3.87
C VAL A 201 41.22 -17.64 -5.03
N LEU A 202 40.77 -18.86 -4.78
CA LEU A 202 40.40 -19.80 -5.85
C LEU A 202 39.18 -19.22 -6.57
N LYS A 203 39.41 -18.60 -7.74
CA LYS A 203 38.37 -18.14 -8.67
C LYS A 203 37.72 -19.33 -9.39
N ALA A 204 37.12 -20.25 -8.65
CA ALA A 204 36.17 -21.19 -9.23
C ALA A 204 34.79 -20.55 -9.17
N GLY A 205 34.18 -20.31 -10.33
CA GLY A 205 32.79 -19.86 -10.43
C GLY A 205 31.85 -20.83 -9.72
N ARG A 206 30.69 -20.34 -9.27
CA ARG A 206 29.66 -21.22 -8.68
C ARG A 206 29.01 -22.05 -9.78
N THR A 207 28.69 -23.29 -9.49
CA THR A 207 27.87 -24.09 -10.42
C THR A 207 26.42 -23.62 -10.39
N LEU A 208 25.65 -23.93 -11.45
CA LEU A 208 24.23 -23.58 -11.53
C LEU A 208 23.40 -24.15 -10.37
N LYS A 209 23.73 -25.37 -9.91
CA LYS A 209 23.07 -25.98 -8.75
C LYS A 209 23.37 -25.24 -7.45
N GLU A 210 24.63 -24.79 -7.26
CA GLU A 210 25.02 -24.00 -6.10
C GLU A 210 24.34 -22.62 -6.10
N ALA A 211 24.31 -21.94 -7.24
CA ALA A 211 23.64 -20.65 -7.39
C ALA A 211 22.13 -20.77 -7.12
N ARG A 212 21.48 -21.81 -7.67
CA ARG A 212 20.07 -22.11 -7.41
C ARG A 212 19.80 -22.34 -5.93
N LYS A 213 20.60 -23.20 -5.27
CA LYS A 213 20.46 -23.48 -3.84
C LYS A 213 20.65 -22.23 -2.98
N LEU A 214 21.55 -21.33 -3.37
CA LEU A 214 21.77 -20.06 -2.67
C LEU A 214 20.55 -19.15 -2.78
N VAL A 215 20.00 -19.00 -3.99
CA VAL A 215 18.78 -18.21 -4.21
C VAL A 215 17.60 -18.82 -3.44
N GLU A 216 17.43 -20.13 -3.50
CA GLU A 216 16.38 -20.84 -2.74
C GLU A 216 16.59 -20.75 -1.21
N LYS A 217 17.82 -20.76 -0.71
CA LYS A 217 18.08 -20.60 0.73
C LYS A 217 17.86 -19.17 1.21
N SER A 218 18.30 -18.19 0.43
CA SER A 218 18.19 -16.76 0.78
C SER A 218 16.79 -16.21 0.54
N PHE A 219 16.03 -16.77 -0.41
CA PHE A 219 14.74 -16.23 -0.85
C PHE A 219 13.64 -17.30 -0.99
N GLY A 220 13.84 -18.53 -0.50
CA GLY A 220 12.84 -19.60 -0.58
C GLY A 220 11.53 -19.24 0.12
N THR A 221 11.62 -18.52 1.25
CA THR A 221 10.46 -17.96 1.93
C THR A 221 9.72 -16.93 1.07
N TYR A 222 10.43 -16.18 0.22
CA TYR A 222 9.85 -15.18 -0.69
C TYR A 222 9.15 -15.80 -1.90
N ILE A 223 9.75 -16.83 -2.51
CA ILE A 223 9.07 -17.61 -3.57
C ILE A 223 7.81 -18.27 -3.00
N GLY A 224 7.88 -18.81 -1.77
CA GLY A 224 6.71 -19.32 -1.06
C GLY A 224 5.67 -18.25 -0.75
N SER A 225 6.08 -17.04 -0.35
CA SER A 225 5.14 -15.98 0.03
C SER A 225 4.46 -15.30 -1.15
N ASN A 226 5.10 -15.13 -2.31
CA ASN A 226 4.40 -14.65 -3.51
C ASN A 226 3.37 -15.67 -4.01
N VAL A 227 3.70 -16.97 -3.97
CA VAL A 227 2.73 -18.03 -4.26
C VAL A 227 1.58 -18.00 -3.25
N MET A 228 1.87 -17.77 -1.96
CA MET A 228 0.84 -17.63 -0.93
C MET A 228 -0.01 -16.38 -1.10
N LEU A 229 0.55 -15.26 -1.59
CA LEU A 229 -0.17 -14.00 -1.79
C LEU A 229 -1.15 -14.11 -2.97
N ALA A 230 -0.68 -14.67 -4.10
CA ALA A 230 -1.55 -15.04 -5.21
C ALA A 230 -2.63 -16.05 -4.78
N SER A 231 -2.25 -17.07 -4.00
CA SER A 231 -3.21 -18.05 -3.46
C SER A 231 -4.23 -17.38 -2.52
N LYS A 232 -3.81 -16.39 -1.73
CA LYS A 232 -4.69 -15.66 -0.80
C LYS A 232 -5.66 -14.74 -1.54
N GLU A 233 -5.21 -14.09 -2.62
CA GLU A 233 -6.07 -13.30 -3.51
C GLU A 233 -7.09 -14.19 -4.24
N GLU A 234 -6.67 -15.35 -4.73
CA GLU A 234 -7.59 -16.34 -5.31
C GLU A 234 -8.58 -16.85 -4.27
N LEU A 235 -8.13 -17.19 -3.06
CA LEU A 235 -9.00 -17.61 -1.97
C LEU A 235 -10.03 -16.52 -1.60
N ALA A 236 -9.62 -15.26 -1.54
CA ALA A 236 -10.53 -14.14 -1.28
C ALA A 236 -11.54 -13.95 -2.41
N ARG A 237 -11.14 -14.17 -3.68
CA ARG A 237 -12.03 -14.13 -4.83
C ARG A 237 -13.04 -15.27 -4.79
N ILE A 238 -12.59 -16.50 -4.54
CA ILE A 238 -13.44 -17.68 -4.38
C ILE A 238 -14.40 -17.50 -3.20
N GLN A 239 -13.94 -16.94 -2.07
CA GLN A 239 -14.81 -16.66 -0.92
C GLN A 239 -15.92 -15.67 -1.26
N LYS A 240 -15.62 -14.58 -1.98
CA LYS A 240 -16.65 -13.64 -2.46
C LYS A 240 -17.65 -14.29 -3.41
N GLU A 241 -17.17 -15.16 -4.28
CA GLU A 241 -18.02 -15.90 -5.21
C GLU A 241 -18.93 -16.88 -4.47
N ILE A 242 -18.40 -17.59 -3.48
CA ILE A 242 -19.19 -18.44 -2.57
C ILE A 242 -20.24 -17.60 -1.84
N GLU A 243 -19.89 -16.42 -1.33
CA GLU A 243 -20.78 -15.53 -0.60
C GLU A 243 -21.93 -15.00 -1.49
N MET A 244 -21.63 -14.63 -2.74
CA MET A 244 -22.67 -14.32 -3.73
C MET A 244 -23.56 -15.52 -4.02
N LEU A 245 -22.98 -16.69 -4.34
CA LEU A 245 -23.75 -17.88 -4.67
C LEU A 245 -24.62 -18.35 -3.49
N THR A 246 -24.12 -18.28 -2.26
CA THR A 246 -24.91 -18.56 -1.05
C THR A 246 -26.02 -17.54 -0.83
N SER A 247 -25.81 -16.26 -1.17
CA SER A 247 -26.89 -15.27 -1.13
C SER A 247 -27.97 -15.53 -2.19
N GLU A 248 -27.59 -16.04 -3.36
CA GLU A 248 -28.54 -16.38 -4.43
C GLU A 248 -29.28 -17.70 -4.20
N THR A 249 -28.66 -18.63 -3.47
CA THR A 249 -29.21 -19.94 -3.12
C THR A 249 -29.83 -19.98 -1.72
N SER A 250 -29.85 -18.85 -1.01
CA SER A 250 -30.61 -18.67 0.22
C SER A 250 -32.07 -19.05 0.00
N ASP A 251 -32.67 -19.76 0.96
CA ASP A 251 -34.08 -20.18 0.91
C ASP A 251 -35.01 -18.99 0.60
N ASP A 252 -34.72 -17.80 1.13
CA ASP A 252 -35.49 -16.58 0.86
C ASP A 252 -35.32 -16.06 -0.57
N ALA A 253 -34.14 -16.23 -1.17
CA ALA A 253 -33.86 -15.81 -2.53
C ALA A 253 -34.48 -16.78 -3.55
N ILE A 254 -34.40 -18.08 -3.26
CA ILE A 254 -35.08 -19.14 -4.01
C ILE A 254 -36.59 -18.94 -3.92
N ASP A 255 -37.13 -18.63 -2.75
CA ASP A 255 -38.56 -18.40 -2.56
C ASP A 255 -39.05 -17.19 -3.37
N ARG A 256 -38.30 -16.08 -3.35
CA ARG A 256 -38.59 -14.90 -4.18
C ARG A 256 -38.52 -15.18 -5.68
N LYS A 257 -37.53 -15.95 -6.15
CA LYS A 257 -37.43 -16.34 -7.57
C LYS A 257 -38.58 -17.28 -7.96
N SER A 258 -38.94 -18.23 -7.08
CA SER A 258 -40.02 -19.18 -7.28
C SER A 258 -41.38 -18.47 -7.42
N ARG A 259 -41.66 -17.46 -6.59
CA ARG A 259 -42.87 -16.61 -6.70
C ARG A 259 -42.97 -15.83 -8.01
N LYS A 260 -41.85 -15.51 -8.67
CA LYS A 260 -41.85 -14.77 -9.95
C LYS A 260 -42.05 -15.66 -11.17
N ILE A 261 -41.72 -16.95 -11.07
CA ILE A 261 -41.68 -17.88 -12.21
C ILE A 261 -42.89 -18.82 -12.21
N LEU A 262 -43.40 -19.19 -11.03
CA LEU A 262 -44.48 -20.18 -10.90
C LEU A 262 -45.86 -19.52 -10.87
N SER A 263 -46.87 -20.26 -11.35
CA SER A 263 -48.28 -19.88 -11.19
C SER A 263 -48.71 -20.05 -9.73
N ASP A 264 -49.70 -19.24 -9.31
CA ASP A 264 -50.14 -19.16 -7.91
C ASP A 264 -50.67 -20.50 -7.34
N GLY A 265 -51.15 -21.39 -8.21
CA GLY A 265 -51.56 -22.76 -7.84
C GLY A 265 -50.38 -23.69 -7.58
N ALA A 266 -49.37 -23.70 -8.45
CA ALA A 266 -48.18 -24.55 -8.30
C ALA A 266 -47.34 -24.16 -7.08
N TYR A 267 -47.28 -22.86 -6.76
CA TYR A 267 -46.58 -22.38 -5.58
C TYR A 267 -47.25 -22.83 -4.27
N LYS A 268 -48.58 -22.83 -4.20
CA LYS A 268 -49.34 -23.35 -3.04
C LYS A 268 -49.13 -24.86 -2.84
N GLU A 269 -49.07 -25.62 -3.93
CA GLU A 269 -48.81 -27.07 -3.87
C GLU A 269 -47.40 -27.37 -3.33
N ILE A 270 -46.39 -26.63 -3.77
CA ILE A 270 -45.01 -26.74 -3.25
C ILE A 270 -44.95 -26.40 -1.76
N ALA A 271 -45.67 -25.37 -1.31
CA ALA A 271 -45.71 -24.99 0.10
C ALA A 271 -46.31 -26.11 0.98
N ILE A 272 -47.40 -26.73 0.53
CA ILE A 272 -48.04 -27.86 1.24
C ILE A 272 -47.08 -29.07 1.31
N LEU A 273 -46.44 -29.42 0.21
CA LEU A 273 -45.48 -30.53 0.16
C LEU A 273 -44.25 -30.29 1.06
N GLN A 274 -43.77 -29.04 1.14
CA GLN A 274 -42.67 -28.68 2.04
C GLN A 274 -43.06 -28.81 3.52
N GLU A 275 -44.30 -28.49 3.87
CA GLU A 275 -44.82 -28.63 5.23
C GLU A 275 -44.96 -30.10 5.62
N GLN A 276 -45.54 -30.94 4.74
CA GLN A 276 -45.60 -32.39 4.92
C GLN A 276 -44.20 -33.01 5.09
N LEU A 277 -43.23 -32.56 4.29
CA LEU A 277 -41.84 -33.03 4.40
C LEU A 277 -41.19 -32.64 5.74
N ARG A 278 -41.50 -31.46 6.28
CA ARG A 278 -41.00 -31.04 7.61
C ARG A 278 -41.59 -31.89 8.72
N GLU A 279 -42.87 -32.21 8.64
CA GLU A 279 -43.54 -33.09 9.59
C GLU A 279 -42.94 -34.50 9.57
N GLU A 280 -42.77 -35.10 8.39
CA GLU A 280 -42.11 -36.40 8.25
C GLU A 280 -40.68 -36.39 8.80
N LYS A 281 -39.90 -35.34 8.50
CA LYS A 281 -38.53 -35.23 9.03
C LYS A 281 -38.51 -35.16 10.55
N ARG A 282 -39.43 -34.41 11.18
CA ARG A 282 -39.57 -34.35 12.65
C ARG A 282 -39.89 -35.72 13.23
N LEU A 283 -40.86 -36.41 12.63
CA LEU A 283 -41.31 -37.74 13.04
C LEU A 283 -40.16 -38.76 12.91
N ARG A 284 -39.38 -38.70 11.83
CA ARG A 284 -38.17 -39.50 11.64
C ARG A 284 -37.12 -39.24 12.70
N THR A 285 -36.82 -37.99 13.05
CA THR A 285 -35.86 -37.67 14.13
C THR A 285 -36.35 -38.17 15.49
N GLU A 286 -37.65 -38.10 15.75
CA GLU A 286 -38.23 -38.57 17.00
C GLU A 286 -38.19 -40.10 17.11
N LEU A 287 -38.51 -40.81 16.02
CA LEU A 287 -38.36 -42.26 15.92
C LEU A 287 -36.89 -42.70 16.09
N ARG A 288 -35.95 -41.96 15.50
CA ARG A 288 -34.51 -42.22 15.65
C ARG A 288 -34.05 -42.07 17.10
N ARG A 289 -34.48 -41.01 17.79
CA ARG A 289 -34.25 -40.85 19.24
C ARG A 289 -34.85 -41.99 20.05
N LYS A 290 -36.08 -42.42 19.73
CA LYS A 290 -36.73 -43.55 20.42
C LYS A 290 -35.99 -44.88 20.20
N MET A 291 -35.43 -45.09 19.01
CA MET A 291 -34.57 -46.24 18.69
C MET A 291 -33.26 -46.20 19.48
N GLU A 292 -32.57 -45.07 19.50
CA GLU A 292 -31.32 -44.88 20.27
C GLU A 292 -31.55 -45.11 21.77
N ILE A 293 -32.66 -44.61 22.32
CA ILE A 293 -33.03 -44.84 23.74
C ILE A 293 -33.34 -46.33 24.00
N LYS A 294 -33.97 -47.04 23.06
CA LYS A 294 -34.21 -48.48 23.16
C LYS A 294 -32.91 -49.29 23.08
N GLU A 295 -31.97 -48.90 22.22
CA GLU A 295 -30.64 -49.52 22.12
C GLU A 295 -29.84 -49.32 23.42
N ILE A 296 -29.94 -48.16 24.08
CA ILE A 296 -29.27 -47.89 25.36
C ILE A 296 -29.92 -48.66 26.52
N LYS A 297 -31.25 -48.88 26.51
CA LYS A 297 -31.98 -49.61 27.57
C LYS A 297 -31.89 -51.13 27.48
N CYS A 298 -31.42 -51.69 26.37
CA CYS A 298 -31.37 -53.14 26.15
C CYS A 298 -29.95 -53.55 25.71
N PRO A 299 -29.00 -53.71 26.66
CA PRO A 299 -27.60 -54.03 26.33
C PRO A 299 -27.40 -55.48 25.84
N GLU A 300 -28.39 -56.34 25.97
CA GLU A 300 -28.26 -57.78 25.69
C GLU A 300 -28.11 -58.10 24.19
N ASN A 301 -28.56 -57.21 23.28
CA ASN A 301 -28.48 -57.45 21.84
C ASN A 301 -27.19 -56.95 21.17
N PHE A 302 -26.32 -56.22 21.88
CA PHE A 302 -25.05 -55.76 21.29
C PHE A 302 -23.96 -56.84 21.33
N ILE A 303 -24.03 -57.78 22.28
CA ILE A 303 -23.05 -58.85 22.44
C ILE A 303 -23.18 -59.94 21.36
N GLU A 304 -24.37 -60.16 20.78
CA GLU A 304 -24.54 -61.13 19.69
C GLU A 304 -24.10 -60.63 18.30
N ARG A 305 -24.09 -59.31 18.06
CA ARG A 305 -23.70 -58.75 16.75
C ARG A 305 -22.20 -58.64 16.51
N VAL A 306 -21.36 -58.80 17.53
CA VAL A 306 -19.88 -58.76 17.40
C VAL A 306 -19.29 -60.19 17.32
N ARG A 307 -20.12 -61.24 17.38
CA ARG A 307 -19.67 -62.65 17.39
C ARG A 307 -19.98 -63.47 16.12
N LYS A 308 -20.33 -62.82 15.01
CA LYS A 308 -20.32 -63.40 13.66
C LYS A 308 -19.54 -62.51 12.72
#